data_AF-A0A958L258-F1
#
_entry.id   AF-A0A958L258-F1
#
_cell.length_a   1.000
_cell.length_b   1.000
_cell.length_c   1.000
_cell.angle_alpha   90.00
_cell.angle_beta   90.00
_cell.angle_gamma   90.00
#
_symmetry.space_group_name_H-M   'P 1'
#
loop_
_entity.id
_entity.type
_entity.pdbx_description
1 polymer ?
#
loop_
_entity_poly.entity_id
_entity_poly.type
_entity_poly.pdbx_seq_one_letter_code
_entity_poly.pdbx_strand_id
1 'polypeptide(L)'
;MESVTSGEEELSRAEESFGRLDFPSAAAAYLKVTDSQLAPVAKLRLGLIDLAQGRPQQGLESLAQLTSHLADAGGTPHPSQWGAVVLALIANRLVQQAAEALEKYPELRSTVALQRARWLLGILTGAPAFIVDISSGGVEADGRASSRLLGETPWSFEEFVRFCCFLLEGAGLKSEIPKVVNGYLGPQMQNRQQTSRCQLERLGSEYGGWVIPANQLKSDSICYCAGVGEDVSFDLAVLQKYGCHIHAFDPTPRSKEFVSKSVADERYHFHDYGLWSTDTTLTFFAPTNPEHVSHSANDIQSSANPGFAAQVRRLSHIMKELSHPRVDLLKMDIEGAEYPVVQTLLEDRVR
;
A
#
# COMPACT_ATOMS: atom_id res chain seq x y z
N MET A 1 -4.78 -12.56 42.22
CA MET A 1 -5.45 -11.76 41.16
C MET A 1 -4.50 -10.76 40.51
N GLU A 2 -3.51 -10.21 41.21
CA GLU A 2 -2.51 -9.27 40.65
C GLU A 2 -1.52 -9.87 39.63
N SER A 3 -1.27 -11.19 39.66
CA SER A 3 -0.29 -11.83 38.76
C SER A 3 -0.80 -12.13 37.35
N VAL A 4 -2.12 -12.25 37.16
CA VAL A 4 -2.73 -12.60 35.87
C VAL A 4 -2.81 -11.37 34.95
N THR A 5 -3.20 -10.23 35.51
CA THR A 5 -3.28 -8.94 34.79
C THR A 5 -1.90 -8.45 34.33
N SER A 6 -0.85 -8.66 35.13
CA SER A 6 0.53 -8.31 34.73
C SER A 6 1.04 -9.15 33.56
N GLY A 7 0.61 -10.42 33.43
CA GLY A 7 1.05 -11.31 32.35
C GLY A 7 0.37 -10.99 31.01
N GLU A 8 -0.92 -10.63 31.04
CA GLU A 8 -1.68 -10.23 29.85
C GLU A 8 -1.17 -8.90 29.26
N GLU A 9 -0.81 -7.94 30.12
CA GLU A 9 -0.21 -6.68 29.68
C GLU A 9 1.15 -6.87 29.02
N GLU A 10 2.05 -7.67 29.61
CA GLU A 10 3.35 -7.98 29.01
C GLU A 10 3.19 -8.75 27.69
N LEU A 11 2.22 -9.67 27.60
CA LEU A 11 1.90 -10.35 26.34
C LEU A 11 1.40 -9.36 25.28
N SER A 12 0.55 -8.41 25.65
CA SER A 12 0.04 -7.38 24.73
C SER A 12 1.17 -6.52 24.16
N ARG A 13 2.12 -6.09 25.01
CA ARG A 13 3.32 -5.34 24.59
C ARG A 13 4.24 -6.18 23.70
N ALA A 14 4.38 -7.47 24.00
CA ALA A 14 5.15 -8.40 23.18
C ALA A 14 4.56 -8.53 21.77
N GLU A 15 3.23 -8.67 21.67
CA GLU A 15 2.51 -8.74 20.38
C GLU A 15 2.59 -7.43 19.59
N GLU A 16 2.54 -6.27 20.25
CA GLU A 16 2.73 -4.96 19.58
C GLU A 16 4.12 -4.84 18.97
N SER A 17 5.16 -5.23 19.73
CA SER A 17 6.55 -5.23 19.25
C SER A 17 6.73 -6.22 18.10
N PHE A 18 6.15 -7.42 18.20
CA PHE A 18 6.18 -8.43 17.17
C PHE A 18 5.50 -7.95 15.87
N GLY A 19 4.34 -7.28 15.97
CA GLY A 19 3.62 -6.73 14.83
C GLY A 19 4.38 -5.62 14.10
N ARG A 20 5.20 -4.86 14.82
CA ARG A 20 6.13 -3.86 14.25
C ARG A 20 7.42 -4.47 13.71
N LEU A 21 7.58 -5.79 13.78
CA LEU A 21 8.81 -6.52 13.44
C LEU A 21 10.02 -6.12 14.33
N ASP A 22 9.77 -5.57 15.52
CA ASP A 22 10.79 -5.31 16.54
C ASP A 22 11.04 -6.57 17.36
N PHE A 23 11.73 -7.52 16.75
CA PHE A 23 11.96 -8.84 17.34
C PHE A 23 12.83 -8.87 18.59
N PRO A 24 13.88 -8.03 18.75
CA PRO A 24 14.61 -7.95 20.01
C PRO A 24 13.68 -7.58 21.19
N SER A 25 12.86 -6.54 21.02
CA SER A 25 11.91 -6.11 22.06
C SER A 25 10.81 -7.16 22.28
N ALA A 26 10.28 -7.74 21.20
CA ALA A 26 9.27 -8.79 21.28
C ALA A 26 9.79 -10.03 22.02
N ALA A 27 11.00 -10.52 21.69
CA ALA A 27 11.60 -11.70 22.32
C ALA A 27 11.83 -11.48 23.82
N ALA A 28 12.37 -10.31 24.20
CA ALA A 28 12.58 -9.96 25.59
C ALA A 28 11.28 -9.92 26.39
N ALA A 29 10.18 -9.48 25.78
CA ALA A 29 8.86 -9.47 26.41
C ALA A 29 8.25 -10.88 26.50
N TYR A 30 8.35 -11.69 25.44
CA TYR A 30 7.83 -13.07 25.45
C TYR A 30 8.52 -13.96 26.49
N LEU A 31 9.83 -13.81 26.70
CA LEU A 31 10.57 -14.56 27.71
C LEU A 31 10.08 -14.32 29.15
N LYS A 32 9.38 -13.22 29.42
CA LYS A 32 8.82 -12.93 30.76
C LYS A 32 7.51 -13.67 31.04
N VAL A 33 6.87 -14.23 30.00
CA VAL A 33 5.55 -14.89 30.11
C VAL A 33 5.63 -16.38 29.78
N THR A 34 6.82 -16.95 29.54
CA THR A 34 7.03 -18.37 29.17
C THR A 34 6.73 -19.39 30.26
N ASP A 35 6.59 -18.96 31.52
CA ASP A 35 6.25 -19.82 32.67
C ASP A 35 4.78 -19.69 33.11
N SER A 36 3.98 -18.91 32.38
CA SER A 36 2.56 -18.67 32.66
C SER A 36 1.64 -19.61 31.85
N GLN A 37 0.32 -19.59 32.10
CA GLN A 37 -0.65 -20.25 31.21
C GLN A 37 -0.62 -19.71 29.77
N LEU A 38 -0.01 -18.54 29.55
CA LEU A 38 0.19 -17.91 28.23
C LEU A 38 1.48 -18.41 27.54
N ALA A 39 2.22 -19.33 28.17
CA ALA A 39 3.44 -19.93 27.65
C ALA A 39 3.34 -20.49 26.22
N PRO A 40 2.22 -21.12 25.79
CA PRO A 40 2.12 -21.62 24.42
C PRO A 40 2.24 -20.51 23.36
N VAL A 41 1.68 -19.34 23.64
CA VAL A 41 1.72 -18.17 22.74
C VAL A 41 3.12 -17.60 22.67
N ALA A 42 3.75 -17.43 23.82
CA ALA A 42 5.09 -16.89 23.93
C ALA A 42 6.12 -17.81 23.27
N LYS A 43 6.03 -19.13 23.50
CA LYS A 43 6.91 -20.13 22.88
C LYS A 43 6.75 -20.19 21.37
N LEU A 44 5.51 -20.08 20.87
CA LEU A 44 5.26 -19.95 19.43
C LEU A 44 5.99 -18.74 18.84
N ARG A 45 5.87 -17.58 19.49
CA ARG A 45 6.43 -16.32 19.00
C ARG A 45 7.94 -16.31 19.06
N LEU A 46 8.52 -16.82 20.13
CA LEU A 46 9.96 -17.02 20.24
C LEU A 46 10.49 -17.94 19.14
N GLY A 47 9.80 -19.06 18.88
CA GLY A 47 10.17 -19.96 17.78
C GLY A 47 10.14 -19.29 16.40
N LEU A 48 9.13 -18.46 16.13
CA LEU A 48 9.06 -17.67 14.90
C LEU A 48 10.15 -16.58 14.84
N ILE A 49 10.48 -15.94 15.96
CA ILE A 49 11.58 -14.97 16.05
C ILE A 49 12.93 -15.63 15.79
N ASP A 50 13.16 -16.83 16.31
CA ASP A 50 14.40 -17.57 16.08
C ASP A 50 14.56 -17.92 14.60
N LEU A 51 13.49 -18.40 13.95
CA LEU A 51 13.49 -18.64 12.50
C LEU A 51 13.80 -17.37 11.70
N ALA A 52 13.13 -16.28 12.06
CA ALA A 52 13.30 -14.96 11.49
C ALA A 52 14.73 -14.40 11.62
N GLN A 53 15.41 -14.70 12.72
CA GLN A 53 16.76 -14.22 13.00
C GLN A 53 17.85 -15.20 12.54
N GLY A 54 17.52 -16.16 11.67
CA GLY A 54 18.48 -17.11 11.13
C GLY A 54 18.97 -18.16 12.14
N ARG A 55 18.16 -18.47 13.16
CA ARG A 55 18.39 -19.54 14.14
C ARG A 55 17.40 -20.69 13.95
N PRO A 56 17.44 -21.40 12.80
CA PRO A 56 16.40 -22.36 12.43
C PRO A 56 16.30 -23.55 13.38
N GLN A 57 17.41 -24.02 13.95
CA GLN A 57 17.41 -25.14 14.88
C GLN A 57 16.65 -24.83 16.18
N GLN A 58 16.93 -23.67 16.80
CA GLN A 58 16.25 -23.22 18.03
C GLN A 58 14.77 -22.92 17.79
N GLY A 59 14.46 -22.33 16.63
CA GLY A 59 13.08 -22.05 16.24
C GLY A 59 12.26 -23.32 16.03
N LEU A 60 12.82 -24.30 15.31
CA LEU A 60 12.18 -25.60 15.09
C LEU A 60 12.00 -26.40 16.39
N GLU A 61 12.99 -26.40 17.28
CA GLU A 61 12.89 -27.07 18.58
C GLU A 61 11.77 -26.46 19.44
N SER A 62 11.67 -25.13 19.48
CA SER A 62 10.61 -24.41 20.20
C SER A 62 9.21 -24.73 19.65
N LEU A 63 9.08 -24.79 18.32
CA LEU A 63 7.82 -25.14 17.65
C LEU A 63 7.46 -26.62 17.81
N ALA A 64 8.45 -27.51 17.84
CA ALA A 64 8.23 -28.94 18.07
C ALA A 64 7.72 -29.20 19.49
N GLN A 65 8.32 -28.55 20.50
CA GLN A 65 7.86 -28.63 21.90
C GLN A 65 6.42 -28.13 22.06
N LEU A 66 6.08 -27.02 21.39
CA LEU A 66 4.72 -26.50 21.35
C LEU A 66 3.75 -27.51 20.70
N THR A 67 4.16 -28.13 19.59
CA THR A 67 3.37 -29.11 18.86
C THR A 67 3.09 -30.36 19.69
N SER A 68 4.09 -30.89 20.40
CA SER A 68 3.92 -32.01 21.34
C SER A 68 2.95 -31.64 22.46
N HIS A 69 3.11 -30.47 23.08
CA HIS A 69 2.22 -29.99 24.13
C HIS A 69 0.77 -29.81 23.67
N LEU A 70 0.55 -29.36 22.43
CA LEU A 70 -0.78 -29.25 21.84
C LEU A 70 -1.39 -30.62 21.49
N ALA A 71 -0.57 -31.59 21.07
CA ALA A 71 -1.00 -32.95 20.77
C ALA A 71 -1.38 -33.73 22.04
N ASP A 72 -0.61 -33.57 23.12
CA ASP A 72 -0.83 -34.24 24.41
C ASP A 72 -2.09 -33.73 25.13
N ALA A 73 -2.56 -32.52 24.81
CA ALA A 73 -3.79 -31.94 25.34
C ALA A 73 -5.08 -32.54 24.74
N GLY A 74 -4.98 -33.45 23.77
CA GLY A 74 -6.10 -34.26 23.28
C GLY A 74 -7.18 -33.52 22.48
N GLY A 75 -6.86 -32.35 21.92
CA GLY A 75 -7.81 -31.51 21.18
C GLY A 75 -7.26 -30.90 19.89
N THR A 76 -8.15 -30.35 19.08
CA THR A 76 -7.80 -29.55 17.89
C THR A 76 -7.02 -28.30 18.32
N PRO A 77 -5.84 -28.04 17.74
CA PRO A 77 -5.06 -26.85 18.06
C PRO A 77 -5.73 -25.58 17.52
N HIS A 78 -5.41 -24.44 18.12
CA HIS A 78 -5.92 -23.16 17.62
C HIS A 78 -5.44 -22.93 16.15
N PRO A 79 -6.32 -22.51 15.23
CA PRO A 79 -5.99 -22.39 13.79
C PRO A 79 -4.73 -21.58 13.49
N SER A 80 -4.57 -20.44 14.14
CA SER A 80 -3.40 -19.56 13.94
C SER A 80 -2.09 -20.18 14.44
N GLN A 81 -2.15 -20.97 15.53
CA GLN A 81 -0.97 -21.66 16.07
C GLN A 81 -0.56 -22.79 15.13
N TRP A 82 -1.54 -23.56 14.66
CA TRP A 82 -1.31 -24.62 13.70
C TRP A 82 -0.80 -24.10 12.35
N GLY A 83 -1.38 -22.99 11.85
CA GLY A 83 -0.90 -22.33 10.64
C GLY A 83 0.57 -21.88 10.74
N ALA A 84 0.99 -21.36 11.89
CA ALA A 84 2.39 -20.97 12.12
C ALA A 84 3.36 -22.17 12.13
N VAL A 85 2.94 -23.31 12.70
CA VAL A 85 3.71 -24.57 12.60
C VAL A 85 3.87 -24.98 11.14
N VAL A 86 2.80 -24.94 10.34
CA VAL A 86 2.87 -25.26 8.91
C VAL A 86 3.82 -24.31 8.16
N LEU A 87 3.75 -22.99 8.42
CA LEU A 87 4.66 -22.01 7.80
C LEU A 87 6.13 -22.28 8.14
N ALA A 88 6.41 -22.69 9.37
CA ALA A 88 7.77 -23.06 9.77
C ALA A 88 8.27 -24.32 9.06
N LEU A 89 7.41 -25.34 8.89
CA LEU A 89 7.74 -26.53 8.11
C LEU A 89 8.07 -26.17 6.66
N ILE A 90 7.29 -25.25 6.06
CA ILE A 90 7.54 -24.72 4.71
C ILE A 90 8.91 -24.02 4.65
N ALA A 91 9.18 -23.09 5.58
CA ALA A 91 10.42 -22.33 5.61
C ALA A 91 11.67 -23.22 5.79
N ASN A 92 11.53 -24.38 6.44
CA ASN A 92 12.61 -25.35 6.62
C ASN A 92 12.70 -26.42 5.52
N ARG A 93 12.00 -26.21 4.39
CA ARG A 93 11.93 -27.16 3.26
C ARG A 93 11.38 -28.55 3.65
N LEU A 94 10.65 -28.64 4.75
CA LEU A 94 9.96 -29.86 5.19
C LEU A 94 8.58 -29.95 4.51
N VAL A 95 8.59 -29.89 3.18
CA VAL A 95 7.39 -29.79 2.33
C VAL A 95 6.40 -30.92 2.59
N GLN A 96 6.89 -32.15 2.72
CA GLN A 96 6.04 -33.31 2.99
C GLN A 96 5.36 -33.20 4.36
N GLN A 97 6.11 -32.82 5.40
CA GLN A 97 5.57 -32.64 6.76
C GLN A 97 4.59 -31.47 6.82
N ALA A 98 4.85 -30.39 6.07
CA ALA A 98 3.92 -29.26 5.95
C ALA A 98 2.59 -29.69 5.30
N ALA A 99 2.65 -30.50 4.24
CA ALA A 99 1.46 -31.03 3.58
C ALA A 99 0.67 -31.99 4.50
N GLU A 100 1.34 -32.88 5.21
CA GLU A 100 0.73 -33.76 6.20
C GLU A 100 0.08 -32.95 7.35
N ALA A 101 0.76 -31.90 7.83
CA ALA A 101 0.23 -31.02 8.86
C ALA A 101 -1.02 -30.25 8.41
N LEU A 102 -1.11 -29.85 7.12
CA LEU A 102 -2.31 -29.20 6.56
C LEU A 102 -3.55 -30.11 6.54
N GLU A 103 -3.36 -31.43 6.50
CA GLU A 103 -4.46 -32.41 6.45
C GLU A 103 -4.73 -33.09 7.79
N LYS A 104 -3.85 -32.92 8.79
CA LYS A 104 -3.95 -33.56 10.10
C LYS A 104 -5.24 -33.25 10.86
N TYR A 105 -5.76 -32.02 10.70
CA TYR A 105 -6.97 -31.54 11.38
C TYR A 105 -7.98 -31.03 10.34
N PRO A 106 -8.86 -31.90 9.81
CA PRO A 106 -9.83 -31.55 8.76
C PRO A 106 -10.72 -30.35 9.10
N GLU A 107 -11.07 -30.18 10.37
CA GLU A 107 -11.87 -29.07 10.91
C GLU A 107 -11.18 -27.71 10.79
N LEU A 108 -9.84 -27.67 10.70
CA LEU A 108 -9.08 -26.43 10.52
C LEU A 108 -8.95 -26.04 9.04
N ARG A 109 -9.32 -26.92 8.10
CA ARG A 109 -9.03 -26.77 6.67
C ARG A 109 -9.57 -25.46 6.07
N SER A 110 -10.73 -24.99 6.52
CA SER A 110 -11.38 -23.76 6.02
C SER A 110 -10.88 -22.49 6.71
N THR A 111 -10.03 -22.60 7.74
CA THR A 111 -9.57 -21.44 8.49
C THR A 111 -8.61 -20.59 7.68
N VAL A 112 -8.65 -19.27 7.89
CA VAL A 112 -7.81 -18.29 7.16
C VAL A 112 -6.32 -18.63 7.31
N ALA A 113 -5.88 -19.06 8.50
CA ALA A 113 -4.49 -19.42 8.77
C ALA A 113 -4.01 -20.60 7.90
N LEU A 114 -4.81 -21.67 7.79
CA LEU A 114 -4.44 -22.84 6.98
C LEU A 114 -4.61 -22.60 5.49
N GLN A 115 -5.60 -21.80 5.07
CA GLN A 115 -5.74 -21.37 3.67
C GLN A 115 -4.52 -20.56 3.21
N ARG A 116 -4.02 -19.65 4.06
CA ARG A 116 -2.80 -18.88 3.79
C ARG A 116 -1.54 -19.75 3.75
N ALA A 117 -1.40 -20.69 4.68
CA ALA A 117 -0.27 -21.64 4.67
C ALA A 117 -0.30 -22.55 3.43
N ARG A 118 -1.50 -23.00 3.01
CA ARG A 118 -1.71 -23.78 1.79
C ARG A 118 -1.39 -22.99 0.53
N TRP A 119 -1.75 -21.70 0.50
CA TRP A 119 -1.37 -20.80 -0.60
C TRP A 119 0.15 -20.70 -0.72
N LEU A 120 0.86 -20.43 0.38
CA LEU A 120 2.33 -20.33 0.36
C LEU A 120 2.97 -21.64 -0.10
N LEU A 121 2.51 -22.78 0.44
CA LEU A 121 2.97 -24.10 0.03
C LEU A 121 2.76 -24.32 -1.48
N GLY A 122 1.59 -23.96 -2.01
CA GLY A 122 1.27 -24.05 -3.44
C GLY A 122 2.24 -23.23 -4.30
N ILE A 123 2.47 -21.95 -3.93
CA ILE A 123 3.40 -21.06 -4.64
C ILE A 123 4.82 -21.64 -4.69
N LEU A 124 5.31 -22.18 -3.57
CA LEU A 124 6.69 -22.67 -3.48
C LEU A 124 6.89 -24.04 -4.13
N THR A 125 5.84 -24.85 -4.23
CA THR A 125 5.88 -26.20 -4.81
C THR A 125 5.41 -26.27 -6.26
N GLY A 126 4.80 -25.19 -6.78
CA GLY A 126 4.17 -25.18 -8.10
C GLY A 126 2.83 -25.96 -8.15
N ALA A 127 2.31 -26.39 -7.00
CA ALA A 127 0.96 -26.93 -6.90
C ALA A 127 -0.08 -25.82 -7.09
N PRO A 128 -1.29 -26.12 -7.60
CA PRO A 128 -2.33 -25.10 -7.78
C PRO A 128 -2.63 -24.40 -6.45
N ALA A 129 -2.16 -23.15 -6.33
CA ALA A 129 -2.46 -22.31 -5.19
C ALA A 129 -3.92 -21.84 -5.32
N PHE A 130 -4.77 -22.24 -4.37
CA PHE A 130 -6.13 -21.70 -4.31
C PHE A 130 -6.07 -20.20 -4.08
N ILE A 131 -6.89 -19.44 -4.81
CA ILE A 131 -7.08 -18.02 -4.54
C ILE A 131 -7.75 -17.92 -3.17
N VAL A 132 -6.99 -17.50 -2.17
CA VAL A 132 -7.57 -17.06 -0.89
C VAL A 132 -8.33 -15.79 -1.22
N ASP A 133 -9.64 -15.77 -0.96
CA ASP A 133 -10.46 -14.58 -1.19
C ASP A 133 -9.83 -13.38 -0.45
N ILE A 134 -9.19 -12.52 -1.23
CA ILE A 134 -8.43 -11.35 -0.78
C ILE A 134 -9.37 -10.31 -0.14
N SER A 135 -10.70 -10.46 -0.32
CA SER A 135 -11.71 -9.52 0.16
C SER A 135 -12.25 -9.81 1.56
N SER A 136 -11.91 -10.96 2.17
CA SER A 136 -12.40 -11.33 3.52
C SER A 136 -11.41 -10.92 4.63
N GLY A 137 -11.25 -9.63 4.80
CA GLY A 137 -10.66 -9.01 6.00
C GLY A 137 -11.33 -7.66 6.22
N GLY A 138 -12.42 -7.65 6.99
CA GLY A 138 -13.18 -6.45 7.28
C GLY A 138 -12.29 -5.34 7.83
N VAL A 139 -12.40 -4.16 7.23
CA VAL A 139 -11.90 -2.90 7.80
C VAL A 139 -12.83 -2.56 8.97
N GLU A 140 -12.36 -2.72 10.20
CA GLU A 140 -12.91 -1.93 11.31
C GLU A 140 -12.15 -0.61 11.47
N ALA A 141 -12.92 0.40 11.80
CA ALA A 141 -12.62 1.81 11.65
C ALA A 141 -11.86 2.36 12.86
N ASP A 142 -10.58 2.02 13.00
CA ASP A 142 -9.63 2.79 13.81
C ASP A 142 -8.19 2.29 13.62
N GLY A 143 -7.36 3.16 13.03
CA GLY A 143 -5.93 2.91 12.80
C GLY A 143 -5.11 2.89 14.09
N ARG A 144 -5.33 1.91 14.96
CA ARG A 144 -4.48 1.61 16.12
C ARG A 144 -3.99 0.17 16.03
N ALA A 145 -2.70 0.02 15.77
CA ALA A 145 -1.98 -1.23 15.95
C ALA A 145 -1.97 -1.58 17.44
N SER A 146 -2.69 -2.63 17.85
CA SER A 146 -2.56 -3.24 19.17
C SER A 146 -3.17 -4.63 19.19
N SER A 147 -2.39 -5.60 19.65
CA SER A 147 -2.70 -7.01 19.87
C SER A 147 -2.99 -7.83 18.60
N ARG A 148 -2.76 -9.15 18.66
CA ARG A 148 -3.49 -10.21 17.93
C ARG A 148 -2.71 -10.91 16.82
N LEU A 149 -1.96 -11.91 17.24
CA LEU A 149 -1.78 -13.14 16.48
C LEU A 149 -2.54 -14.31 17.19
N LEU A 150 -3.54 -13.94 18.01
CA LEU A 150 -4.57 -14.77 18.66
C LEU A 150 -5.95 -14.08 18.84
N GLY A 151 -6.25 -12.99 18.12
CA GLY A 151 -7.60 -12.41 18.11
C GLY A 151 -8.20 -12.38 16.72
N GLU A 152 -9.53 -12.29 16.66
CA GLU A 152 -10.38 -12.42 15.47
C GLU A 152 -10.21 -11.34 14.38
N THR A 153 -9.17 -10.50 14.45
CA THR A 153 -8.90 -9.46 13.42
C THR A 153 -7.68 -9.88 12.58
N PRO A 154 -7.84 -10.14 11.27
CA PRO A 154 -6.78 -10.73 10.47
C PRO A 154 -5.79 -9.68 9.96
N TRP A 155 -4.49 -10.00 9.98
CA TRP A 155 -3.50 -9.33 9.12
C TRP A 155 -4.06 -9.20 7.71
N SER A 156 -3.87 -8.06 7.06
CA SER A 156 -4.08 -7.95 5.63
C SER A 156 -3.28 -9.04 4.91
N PHE A 157 -3.73 -9.43 3.73
CA PHE A 157 -2.99 -10.43 2.95
C PHE A 157 -1.61 -9.89 2.54
N GLU A 158 -1.45 -8.57 2.41
CA GLU A 158 -0.15 -7.92 2.17
C GLU A 158 0.82 -8.11 3.34
N GLU A 159 0.38 -7.87 4.58
CA GLU A 159 1.20 -8.07 5.78
C GLU A 159 1.60 -9.54 5.92
N PHE A 160 0.70 -10.46 5.61
CA PHE A 160 1.02 -11.89 5.54
C PHE A 160 2.11 -12.19 4.49
N VAL A 161 2.04 -11.60 3.29
CA VAL A 161 3.05 -11.78 2.25
C VAL A 161 4.40 -11.22 2.68
N ARG A 162 4.44 -10.04 3.29
CA ARG A 162 5.67 -9.45 3.85
C ARG A 162 6.31 -10.38 4.90
N PHE A 163 5.48 -10.93 5.79
CA PHE A 163 5.93 -11.91 6.77
C PHE A 163 6.50 -13.19 6.13
N CYS A 164 5.86 -13.70 5.07
CA CYS A 164 6.39 -14.86 4.33
C CYS A 164 7.75 -14.56 3.68
N CYS A 165 7.91 -13.41 3.02
CA CYS A 165 9.18 -13.00 2.43
C CYS A 165 10.29 -12.94 3.48
N PHE A 166 9.97 -12.40 4.65
CA PHE A 166 10.89 -12.32 5.76
C PHE A 166 11.26 -13.70 6.35
N LEU A 167 10.29 -14.59 6.55
CA LEU A 167 10.57 -15.98 6.97
C LEU A 167 11.48 -16.70 5.97
N LEU A 168 11.23 -16.53 4.67
CA LEU A 168 12.07 -17.11 3.63
C LEU A 168 13.48 -16.53 3.66
N GLU A 169 13.63 -15.22 3.87
CA GLU A 169 14.93 -14.58 4.04
C GLU A 169 15.70 -15.12 5.25
N GLY A 170 15.07 -15.21 6.42
CA GLY A 170 15.66 -15.78 7.64
C GLY A 170 16.06 -17.25 7.48
N ALA A 171 15.31 -18.00 6.68
CA ALA A 171 15.61 -19.39 6.31
C ALA A 171 16.67 -19.53 5.19
N GLY A 172 17.25 -18.43 4.69
CA GLY A 172 18.23 -18.46 3.60
C GLY A 172 17.64 -18.75 2.20
N LEU A 173 16.33 -18.59 2.04
CA LEU A 173 15.54 -18.88 0.83
C LEU A 173 15.23 -17.63 -0.01
N LYS A 174 16.15 -16.67 -0.08
CA LYS A 174 15.95 -15.39 -0.80
C LYS A 174 15.53 -15.58 -2.27
N SER A 175 15.98 -16.65 -2.93
CA SER A 175 15.62 -16.97 -4.32
C SER A 175 14.14 -17.29 -4.52
N GLU A 176 13.41 -17.63 -3.46
CA GLU A 176 11.98 -17.98 -3.53
C GLU A 176 11.06 -16.75 -3.36
N ILE A 177 11.58 -15.65 -2.80
CA ILE A 177 10.82 -14.41 -2.54
C ILE A 177 10.11 -13.88 -3.80
N PRO A 178 10.76 -13.83 -4.99
CA PRO A 178 10.07 -13.36 -6.21
C PRO A 178 8.83 -14.19 -6.55
N LYS A 179 8.81 -15.50 -6.27
CA LYS A 179 7.64 -16.35 -6.53
C LYS A 179 6.47 -15.97 -5.64
N VAL A 180 6.74 -15.69 -4.37
CA VAL A 180 5.73 -15.25 -3.38
C VAL A 180 5.15 -13.88 -3.76
N VAL A 181 6.02 -12.92 -4.08
CA VAL A 181 5.60 -11.57 -4.50
C VAL A 181 4.79 -11.63 -5.80
N ASN A 182 5.26 -12.39 -6.79
CA ASN A 182 4.54 -12.54 -8.07
C ASN A 182 3.22 -13.30 -7.90
N GLY A 183 3.16 -14.29 -7.02
CA GLY A 183 1.92 -14.99 -6.67
C GLY A 183 0.87 -14.08 -6.03
N TYR A 184 1.30 -13.08 -5.27
CA TYR A 184 0.43 -12.06 -4.67
C TYR A 184 -0.03 -11.00 -5.70
N LEU A 185 0.91 -10.48 -6.50
CA LEU A 185 0.63 -9.43 -7.49
C LEU A 185 -0.12 -9.95 -8.72
N GLY A 186 0.12 -11.19 -9.14
CA GLY A 186 -0.43 -11.78 -10.37
C GLY A 186 -1.96 -11.69 -10.47
N PRO A 187 -2.73 -12.18 -9.47
CA PRO A 187 -4.19 -12.06 -9.46
C PRO A 187 -4.69 -10.61 -9.42
N GLN A 188 -3.96 -9.70 -8.75
CA GLN A 188 -4.31 -8.27 -8.70
C GLN A 188 -4.11 -7.59 -10.06
N MET A 189 -3.08 -8.01 -10.81
CA MET A 189 -2.85 -7.58 -12.18
C MET A 189 -3.82 -8.20 -13.18
N GLN A 190 -4.23 -9.46 -12.97
CA GLN A 190 -5.23 -10.14 -13.81
C GLN A 190 -6.64 -9.58 -13.60
N ASN A 191 -7.03 -9.20 -12.37
CA ASN A 191 -8.28 -8.47 -12.13
C ASN A 191 -8.28 -7.07 -12.76
N ARG A 192 -7.12 -6.47 -13.07
CA ARG A 192 -7.03 -5.24 -13.88
C ARG A 192 -7.14 -5.51 -15.39
N GLN A 193 -6.77 -6.70 -15.87
CA GLN A 193 -6.91 -7.08 -17.29
C GLN A 193 -8.35 -7.40 -17.71
N GLN A 194 -9.30 -7.43 -16.77
CA GLN A 194 -10.74 -7.47 -17.04
C GLN A 194 -11.38 -6.07 -16.97
N THR A 195 -10.58 -5.00 -17.10
CA THR A 195 -11.07 -3.78 -17.75
C THR A 195 -10.96 -4.01 -19.25
N SER A 196 -11.99 -3.66 -20.02
CA SER A 196 -11.94 -3.65 -21.48
C SER A 196 -10.60 -3.08 -21.94
N ARG A 197 -9.97 -3.63 -23.00
CA ARG A 197 -8.77 -3.05 -23.62
C ARG A 197 -9.09 -1.59 -23.93
N CYS A 198 -8.76 -0.70 -23.01
CA CYS A 198 -9.08 0.69 -23.14
C CYS A 198 -8.12 1.20 -24.21
N GLN A 199 -8.69 1.54 -25.37
CA GLN A 199 -7.90 2.12 -26.44
C GLN A 199 -7.28 3.40 -25.89
N LEU A 200 -5.96 3.51 -25.97
CA LEU A 200 -5.25 4.71 -25.57
C LEU A 200 -5.09 5.64 -26.77
N GLU A 201 -5.14 6.93 -26.51
CA GLU A 201 -4.86 7.94 -27.53
C GLU A 201 -4.01 9.07 -26.95
N ARG A 202 -3.25 9.73 -27.83
CA ARG A 202 -2.46 10.90 -27.47
C ARG A 202 -3.15 12.16 -27.96
N LEU A 203 -3.32 13.14 -27.08
CA LEU A 203 -3.90 14.44 -27.38
C LEU A 203 -2.88 15.54 -27.06
N GLY A 204 -2.94 16.67 -27.78
CA GLY A 204 -2.00 17.79 -27.64
C GLY A 204 -0.79 17.74 -28.59
N SER A 205 0.11 18.71 -28.43
CA SER A 205 1.30 18.91 -29.25
C SER A 205 2.34 17.81 -29.03
N GLU A 206 3.40 17.77 -29.84
CA GLU A 206 4.52 16.84 -29.61
C GLU A 206 5.16 17.05 -28.23
N TYR A 207 5.27 18.30 -27.78
CA TYR A 207 5.84 18.66 -26.47
C TYR A 207 4.86 18.43 -25.31
N GLY A 208 3.70 19.10 -25.32
CA GLY A 208 2.73 19.12 -24.22
C GLY A 208 1.62 18.08 -24.30
N GLY A 209 1.75 17.05 -25.14
CA GLY A 209 0.71 16.06 -25.36
C GLY A 209 0.74 14.86 -24.41
N TRP A 210 -0.43 14.42 -23.96
CA TRP A 210 -0.63 13.34 -22.98
C TRP A 210 -1.44 12.18 -23.54
N VAL A 211 -1.22 10.98 -22.99
CA VAL A 211 -1.95 9.76 -23.36
C VAL A 211 -3.08 9.52 -22.38
N ILE A 212 -4.31 9.37 -22.90
CA ILE A 212 -5.51 9.09 -22.09
C ILE A 212 -6.30 7.88 -22.61
N PRO A 213 -7.13 7.27 -21.75
CA PRO A 213 -8.24 6.41 -22.14
C PRO A 213 -9.18 7.06 -23.18
N ALA A 214 -9.22 6.53 -24.40
CA ALA A 214 -10.09 7.02 -25.45
C ALA A 214 -11.56 6.75 -25.12
N ASN A 215 -12.44 7.70 -25.47
CA ASN A 215 -13.89 7.61 -25.36
C ASN A 215 -14.41 7.36 -23.93
N GLN A 216 -13.67 7.78 -22.90
CA GLN A 216 -14.11 7.69 -21.49
C GLN A 216 -14.74 8.99 -20.99
N LEU A 217 -14.44 10.13 -21.61
CA LEU A 217 -14.94 11.44 -21.22
C LEU A 217 -16.23 11.79 -21.98
N LYS A 218 -17.04 12.65 -21.36
CA LYS A 218 -18.32 13.16 -21.87
C LYS A 218 -18.35 14.67 -21.73
N SER A 219 -19.35 15.32 -22.32
CA SER A 219 -19.52 16.77 -22.24
C SER A 219 -19.76 17.29 -20.81
N ASP A 220 -20.27 16.45 -19.91
CA ASP A 220 -20.47 16.75 -18.49
C ASP A 220 -19.27 16.32 -17.61
N SER A 221 -18.16 15.87 -18.21
CA SER A 221 -16.96 15.49 -17.47
C SER A 221 -16.26 16.71 -16.87
N ILE A 222 -15.82 16.56 -15.62
CA ILE A 222 -15.04 17.56 -14.90
C ILE A 222 -13.56 17.22 -15.03
N CYS A 223 -12.82 18.03 -15.81
CA CYS A 223 -11.42 17.77 -16.11
C CYS A 223 -10.53 18.83 -15.47
N TYR A 224 -9.57 18.41 -14.65
CA TYR A 224 -8.61 19.27 -13.98
C TYR A 224 -7.24 19.11 -14.63
N CYS A 225 -6.65 20.23 -15.06
CA CYS A 225 -5.32 20.26 -15.67
C CYS A 225 -4.40 21.17 -14.85
N ALA A 226 -3.54 20.57 -14.02
CA ALA A 226 -2.59 21.31 -13.20
C ALA A 226 -1.21 21.35 -13.88
N GLY A 227 -0.59 22.53 -13.87
CA GLY A 227 0.64 22.80 -14.60
C GLY A 227 0.37 23.02 -16.08
N VAL A 228 0.00 24.25 -16.41
CA VAL A 228 -0.36 24.66 -17.78
C VAL A 228 0.90 25.09 -18.54
N GLY A 229 1.78 25.85 -17.88
CA GLY A 229 2.94 26.43 -18.54
C GLY A 229 2.52 27.32 -19.72
N GLU A 230 3.16 27.13 -20.86
CA GLU A 230 2.87 27.86 -22.11
C GLU A 230 2.36 26.92 -23.22
N ASP A 231 1.77 25.77 -22.85
CA ASP A 231 1.18 24.83 -23.79
C ASP A 231 -0.17 24.28 -23.28
N VAL A 232 -1.26 24.79 -23.86
CA VAL A 232 -2.65 24.38 -23.60
C VAL A 232 -3.18 23.38 -24.63
N SER A 233 -2.32 22.84 -25.50
CA SER A 233 -2.76 22.02 -26.63
C SER A 233 -3.45 20.73 -26.19
N PHE A 234 -2.99 20.09 -25.11
CA PHE A 234 -3.67 18.93 -24.53
C PHE A 234 -5.06 19.31 -24.03
N ASP A 235 -5.13 20.35 -23.20
CA ASP A 235 -6.37 20.84 -22.60
C ASP A 235 -7.42 21.17 -23.68
N LEU A 236 -7.02 21.93 -24.71
CA LEU A 236 -7.88 22.30 -25.82
C LEU A 236 -8.28 21.08 -26.66
N ALA A 237 -7.39 20.11 -26.86
CA ALA A 237 -7.72 18.88 -27.58
C ALA A 237 -8.76 18.04 -26.82
N VAL A 238 -8.66 17.93 -25.50
CA VAL A 238 -9.65 17.26 -24.65
C VAL A 238 -10.99 18.01 -24.72
N LEU A 239 -10.97 19.32 -24.51
CA LEU A 239 -12.13 20.21 -24.57
C LEU A 239 -12.85 20.11 -25.92
N GLN A 240 -12.12 20.17 -27.04
CA GLN A 240 -12.68 20.12 -28.39
C GLN A 240 -13.25 18.75 -28.73
N LYS A 241 -12.55 17.68 -28.37
CA LYS A 241 -12.95 16.32 -28.70
C LYS A 241 -14.18 15.87 -27.90
N TYR A 242 -14.20 16.16 -26.60
CA TYR A 242 -15.20 15.63 -25.67
C TYR A 242 -16.29 16.65 -25.28
N GLY A 243 -16.07 17.93 -25.58
CA GLY A 243 -17.01 19.00 -25.25
C GLY A 243 -17.11 19.30 -23.76
N CYS A 244 -16.16 18.82 -22.95
CA CYS A 244 -16.14 18.96 -21.50
C CYS A 244 -15.64 20.33 -21.04
N HIS A 245 -15.79 20.60 -19.75
CA HIS A 245 -15.22 21.77 -19.10
C HIS A 245 -13.81 21.45 -18.59
N ILE A 246 -12.86 22.35 -18.84
CA ILE A 246 -11.49 22.26 -18.32
C ILE A 246 -11.32 23.28 -17.20
N HIS A 247 -10.85 22.82 -16.04
CA HIS A 247 -10.38 23.67 -14.96
C HIS A 247 -8.85 23.55 -14.92
N ALA A 248 -8.17 24.63 -15.31
CA ALA A 248 -6.74 24.67 -15.44
C ALA A 248 -6.12 25.43 -14.26
N PHE A 249 -5.05 24.91 -13.67
CA PHE A 249 -4.45 25.44 -12.44
C PHE A 249 -2.95 25.68 -12.67
N ASP A 250 -2.53 26.94 -12.63
CA ASP A 250 -1.11 27.28 -12.71
C ASP A 250 -0.83 28.62 -11.99
N PRO A 251 0.02 28.63 -10.96
CA PRO A 251 0.36 29.85 -10.24
C PRO A 251 1.35 30.76 -11.01
N THR A 252 1.94 30.28 -12.11
CA THR A 252 3.05 30.94 -12.79
C THR A 252 2.58 32.18 -13.56
N PRO A 253 3.16 33.37 -13.33
CA PRO A 253 2.76 34.60 -14.02
C PRO A 253 2.80 34.50 -15.55
N ARG A 254 3.82 33.82 -16.10
CA ARG A 254 3.94 33.57 -17.54
C ARG A 254 2.79 32.72 -18.08
N SER A 255 2.40 31.69 -17.33
CA SER A 255 1.28 30.83 -17.72
C SER A 255 -0.04 31.62 -17.77
N LYS A 256 -0.29 32.44 -16.74
CA LYS A 256 -1.45 33.34 -16.71
C LYS A 256 -1.49 34.29 -17.91
N GLU A 257 -0.36 34.90 -18.24
CA GLU A 257 -0.27 35.79 -19.41
C GLU A 257 -0.52 35.02 -20.72
N PHE A 258 0.10 33.85 -20.88
CA PHE A 258 -0.06 33.00 -22.05
C PHE A 258 -1.52 32.59 -22.27
N VAL A 259 -2.19 32.08 -21.22
CA VAL A 259 -3.59 31.65 -21.29
C VAL A 259 -4.50 32.82 -21.66
N SER A 260 -4.29 33.99 -21.04
CA SER A 260 -5.11 35.18 -21.33
C SER A 260 -5.06 35.65 -22.79
N LYS A 261 -3.97 35.35 -23.50
CA LYS A 261 -3.77 35.70 -24.91
C LYS A 261 -4.19 34.58 -25.87
N SER A 262 -4.14 33.33 -25.42
CA SER A 262 -4.20 32.16 -26.30
C SER A 262 -5.51 31.39 -26.21
N VAL A 263 -6.29 31.58 -25.13
CA VAL A 263 -7.52 30.84 -24.88
C VAL A 263 -8.71 31.79 -24.72
N ALA A 264 -9.75 31.58 -25.53
CA ALA A 264 -10.98 32.36 -25.49
C ALA A 264 -12.25 31.49 -25.31
N ASP A 265 -12.11 30.17 -25.18
CA ASP A 265 -13.26 29.27 -25.03
C ASP A 265 -13.81 29.35 -23.59
N GLU A 266 -15.11 29.65 -23.46
CA GLU A 266 -15.79 29.83 -22.17
C GLU A 266 -15.83 28.54 -21.30
N ARG A 267 -15.54 27.38 -21.90
CA ARG A 267 -15.44 26.11 -21.17
C ARG A 267 -14.06 25.90 -20.54
N TYR A 268 -13.10 26.78 -20.81
CA TYR A 268 -11.77 26.77 -20.24
C TYR A 268 -11.67 27.75 -19.06
N HIS A 269 -11.57 27.23 -17.85
CA HIS A 269 -11.55 27.99 -16.60
C HIS A 269 -10.14 28.00 -16.03
N PHE A 270 -9.43 29.11 -16.17
CA PHE A 270 -8.07 29.26 -15.60
C PHE A 270 -8.11 29.77 -14.16
N HIS A 271 -7.34 29.12 -13.29
CA HIS A 271 -7.18 29.44 -11.87
C HIS A 271 -5.71 29.74 -11.58
N ASP A 272 -5.43 30.92 -11.04
CA ASP A 272 -4.06 31.42 -10.81
C ASP A 272 -3.43 30.95 -9.49
N TYR A 273 -3.69 29.69 -9.13
CA TYR A 273 -3.11 29.01 -7.97
C TYR A 273 -2.72 27.58 -8.33
N GLY A 274 -1.71 27.05 -7.63
CA GLY A 274 -1.21 25.68 -7.83
C GLY A 274 -1.90 24.63 -6.96
N LEU A 275 -1.59 23.36 -7.22
CA LEU A 275 -1.99 22.24 -6.36
C LEU A 275 -0.90 21.91 -5.35
N TRP A 276 -1.30 21.63 -4.10
CA TRP A 276 -0.40 21.17 -3.05
C TRP A 276 -1.13 20.33 -2.00
N SER A 277 -0.44 19.89 -0.96
CA SER A 277 -1.04 19.11 0.13
C SER A 277 -1.98 19.91 1.03
N THR A 278 -1.79 21.23 1.11
CA THR A 278 -2.50 22.15 2.00
C THR A 278 -2.66 23.51 1.36
N ASP A 279 -3.68 24.26 1.77
CA ASP A 279 -3.88 25.65 1.36
C ASP A 279 -2.83 26.53 2.05
N THR A 280 -1.90 27.08 1.26
CA THR A 280 -0.80 27.92 1.75
C THR A 280 -0.25 28.80 0.62
N THR A 281 0.71 29.66 0.94
CA THR A 281 1.53 30.36 -0.05
C THR A 281 2.93 29.74 -0.05
N LEU A 282 3.40 29.31 -1.22
CA LEU A 282 4.77 28.81 -1.41
C LEU A 282 5.59 29.79 -2.23
N THR A 283 6.91 29.77 -2.03
CA THR A 283 7.86 30.48 -2.88
C THR A 283 8.38 29.52 -3.95
N PHE A 284 8.17 29.86 -5.21
CA PHE A 284 8.59 29.10 -6.39
C PHE A 284 9.90 29.64 -6.92
N PHE A 285 10.93 28.82 -6.99
CA PHE A 285 12.25 29.24 -7.46
C PHE A 285 12.38 29.08 -8.97
N ALA A 286 12.97 30.08 -9.63
CA ALA A 286 13.24 30.04 -11.06
C ALA A 286 14.36 29.04 -11.40
N PRO A 287 14.26 28.32 -12.52
CA PRO A 287 15.36 27.51 -13.02
C PRO A 287 16.55 28.40 -13.37
N THR A 288 17.78 27.90 -13.19
CA THR A 288 19.01 28.66 -13.47
C THR A 288 19.19 28.96 -14.97
N ASN A 289 18.48 28.25 -15.85
CA ASN A 289 18.47 28.46 -17.29
C ASN A 289 17.18 29.20 -17.72
N PRO A 290 17.27 30.42 -18.29
CA PRO A 290 16.11 31.22 -18.70
C PRO A 290 15.30 30.65 -19.87
N GLU A 291 15.82 29.64 -20.58
CA GLU A 291 15.09 28.94 -21.65
C GLU A 291 14.12 27.87 -21.13
N HIS A 292 14.20 27.49 -19.85
CA HIS A 292 13.25 26.57 -19.21
C HIS A 292 12.21 27.35 -18.40
N VAL A 293 10.93 27.01 -18.60
CA VAL A 293 9.78 27.73 -18.01
C VAL A 293 9.38 27.16 -16.63
N SER A 294 9.89 25.99 -16.29
CA SER A 294 9.48 25.18 -15.14
C SER A 294 10.06 25.68 -13.81
N HIS A 295 9.20 26.18 -12.92
CA HIS A 295 9.55 26.58 -11.56
C HIS A 295 9.13 25.47 -10.59
N SER A 296 10.04 25.00 -9.72
CA SER A 296 9.76 23.93 -8.73
C SER A 296 9.63 24.49 -7.32
N ALA A 297 8.78 23.84 -6.51
CA ALA A 297 8.63 24.09 -5.07
C ALA A 297 9.61 23.27 -4.20
N ASN A 298 10.35 22.33 -4.80
CA ASN A 298 11.37 21.54 -4.12
C ASN A 298 12.74 22.22 -4.30
N ASP A 299 13.31 22.72 -3.21
CA ASP A 299 14.64 23.34 -3.17
C ASP A 299 15.75 22.31 -3.41
N ILE A 300 15.92 21.85 -4.65
CA ILE A 300 17.00 20.93 -5.05
C ILE A 300 18.15 21.71 -5.71
N GLN A 301 17.98 22.99 -6.06
CA GLN A 301 19.02 23.75 -6.73
C GLN A 301 19.05 25.18 -6.22
N SER A 302 20.08 25.49 -5.42
CA SER A 302 20.40 26.82 -4.92
C SER A 302 20.59 27.81 -6.09
N SER A 303 19.51 28.41 -6.58
CA SER A 303 19.56 29.45 -7.61
C SER A 303 19.43 30.83 -6.95
N ALA A 304 20.33 31.74 -7.35
CA ALA A 304 20.48 33.09 -6.79
C ALA A 304 19.37 34.08 -7.24
N ASN A 305 18.24 33.59 -7.76
CA ASN A 305 17.16 34.43 -8.29
C ASN A 305 15.97 34.47 -7.30
N PRO A 306 15.40 35.65 -7.02
CA PRO A 306 14.20 35.74 -6.22
C PRO A 306 13.08 35.01 -6.96
N GLY A 307 12.62 33.90 -6.37
CA GLY A 307 11.41 33.22 -6.80
C GLY A 307 10.17 34.12 -6.73
N PHE A 308 9.01 33.58 -7.12
CA PHE A 308 7.72 34.26 -6.91
C PHE A 308 6.91 33.53 -5.83
N ALA A 309 6.19 34.28 -5.00
CA ALA A 309 5.26 33.70 -4.03
C ALA A 309 3.90 33.51 -4.70
N ALA A 310 3.31 32.33 -4.55
CA ALA A 310 1.98 32.06 -5.07
C ALA A 310 1.16 31.12 -4.19
N GLN A 311 -0.16 31.25 -4.31
CA GLN A 311 -1.10 30.40 -3.61
C GLN A 311 -1.07 29.00 -4.18
N VAL A 312 -1.09 28.02 -3.29
CA VAL A 312 -1.30 26.62 -3.61
C VAL A 312 -2.38 26.06 -2.71
N ARG A 313 -3.15 25.10 -3.23
CA ARG A 313 -4.37 24.62 -2.57
C ARG A 313 -4.51 23.12 -2.66
N ARG A 314 -5.18 22.54 -1.66
CA ARG A 314 -5.51 21.11 -1.64
C ARG A 314 -6.66 20.83 -2.61
N LEU A 315 -6.55 19.75 -3.40
CA LEU A 315 -7.54 19.43 -4.44
C LEU A 315 -8.97 19.30 -3.90
N SER A 316 -9.15 18.65 -2.74
CA SER A 316 -10.48 18.46 -2.15
C SER A 316 -11.13 19.76 -1.68
N HIS A 317 -10.36 20.79 -1.34
CA HIS A 317 -10.89 22.12 -1.04
C HIS A 317 -11.36 22.83 -2.31
N ILE A 318 -10.57 22.75 -3.39
CA ILE A 318 -10.96 23.26 -4.71
C ILE A 318 -12.25 22.59 -5.19
N MET A 319 -12.34 21.25 -5.10
CA MET A 319 -13.54 20.50 -5.46
C MET A 319 -14.77 20.96 -4.67
N LYS A 320 -14.64 21.20 -3.35
CA LYS A 320 -15.73 21.72 -2.52
C LYS A 320 -16.15 23.12 -2.93
N GLU A 321 -15.18 24.02 -3.18
CA GLU A 321 -15.45 25.39 -3.60
C GLU A 321 -16.17 25.45 -4.96
N LEU A 322 -15.69 24.68 -5.93
CA LEU A 322 -16.28 24.62 -7.26
C LEU A 322 -17.54 23.74 -7.31
N SER A 323 -17.96 23.16 -6.18
CA SER A 323 -19.11 22.25 -6.09
C SER A 323 -19.01 21.04 -7.02
N HIS A 324 -17.80 20.51 -7.20
CA HIS A 324 -17.50 19.36 -8.04
C HIS A 324 -17.44 18.07 -7.20
N PRO A 325 -18.40 17.13 -7.36
CA PRO A 325 -18.47 15.92 -6.53
C PRO A 325 -17.44 14.85 -6.92
N ARG A 326 -16.81 14.98 -8.09
CA ARG A 326 -15.83 14.05 -8.66
C ARG A 326 -14.90 14.77 -9.65
N VAL A 327 -13.78 14.14 -9.99
CA VAL A 327 -12.90 14.59 -11.08
C VAL A 327 -12.72 13.44 -12.07
N ASP A 328 -13.20 13.61 -13.31
CA ASP A 328 -13.19 12.56 -14.33
C ASP A 328 -11.83 12.44 -15.03
N LEU A 329 -11.05 13.52 -15.06
CA LEU A 329 -9.67 13.55 -15.55
C LEU A 329 -8.84 14.48 -14.68
N LEU A 330 -7.70 14.01 -14.19
CA LEU A 330 -6.70 14.82 -13.49
C LEU A 330 -5.35 14.71 -14.21
N LYS A 331 -4.95 15.76 -14.92
CA LYS A 331 -3.58 15.95 -15.43
C LYS A 331 -2.76 16.69 -14.36
N MET A 332 -1.56 16.18 -14.03
CA MET A 332 -0.64 16.83 -13.12
C MET A 332 0.76 16.86 -13.73
N ASP A 333 1.20 18.05 -14.08
CA ASP A 333 2.55 18.35 -14.58
C ASP A 333 3.11 19.53 -13.78
N ILE A 334 3.40 19.29 -12.51
CA ILE A 334 3.56 20.31 -11.46
C ILE A 334 4.92 20.22 -10.75
N GLU A 335 5.93 19.70 -11.46
CA GLU A 335 7.35 19.86 -11.15
C GLU A 335 7.75 19.44 -9.72
N GLY A 336 7.27 18.27 -9.30
CA GLY A 336 7.58 17.64 -8.01
C GLY A 336 6.49 17.77 -6.95
N ALA A 337 5.44 18.56 -7.22
CA ALA A 337 4.26 18.67 -6.36
C ALA A 337 3.29 17.48 -6.49
N GLU A 338 3.51 16.56 -7.44
CA GLU A 338 2.64 15.40 -7.69
C GLU A 338 2.58 14.48 -6.46
N TYR A 339 3.72 14.23 -5.81
CA TYR A 339 3.79 13.32 -4.66
C TYR A 339 2.90 13.76 -3.48
N PRO A 340 3.04 15.00 -2.95
CA PRO A 340 2.17 15.45 -1.88
C PRO A 340 0.70 15.50 -2.33
N VAL A 341 0.41 15.91 -3.57
CA VAL A 341 -0.98 15.94 -4.07
C VAL A 341 -1.57 14.51 -4.11
N VAL A 342 -0.86 13.53 -4.65
CA VAL A 342 -1.31 12.13 -4.71
C VAL A 342 -1.57 11.56 -3.31
N GLN A 343 -0.71 11.86 -2.33
CA GLN A 343 -0.95 11.43 -0.96
C GLN A 343 -2.30 11.94 -0.44
N THR A 344 -2.60 13.23 -0.68
CA THR A 344 -3.85 13.84 -0.24
C THR A 344 -5.09 13.32 -0.98
N LEU A 345 -4.96 12.95 -2.25
CA LEU A 345 -6.03 12.29 -3.01
C LEU A 345 -6.49 11.00 -2.33
N LEU A 346 -5.53 10.20 -1.86
CA LEU A 346 -5.78 8.92 -1.19
C LEU A 346 -6.39 9.12 0.19
N GLU A 347 -5.87 10.08 0.97
CA GLU A 347 -6.40 10.44 2.29
C GLU A 347 -7.87 10.91 2.20
N ASP A 348 -8.17 11.77 1.22
CA ASP A 348 -9.48 12.39 1.05
C ASP A 348 -10.48 11.49 0.31
N ARG A 349 -10.01 10.36 -0.24
CA ARG A 349 -10.80 9.44 -1.06
C ARG A 349 -11.50 10.16 -2.23
N VAL A 350 -10.75 11.04 -2.90
CA VAL A 350 -11.23 11.73 -4.10
C VAL A 350 -11.64 10.70 -5.14
N ARG A 351 -12.82 10.90 -5.73
CA ARG A 351 -13.43 10.00 -6.72
C ARG A 351 -13.25 10.47 -8.14
#